data_AF-A0A158A9P0-F1
#
_entry.id   AF-A0A158A9P0-F1
#
_cell.length_a   1.000
_cell.length_b   1.000
_cell.length_c   1.000
_cell.angle_alpha   90.00
_cell.angle_beta   90.00
_cell.angle_gamma   90.00
#
_symmetry.space_group_name_H-M   'P 1'
#
loop_
_entity.id
_entity.type
_entity.pdbx_description
1 polymer ?
#
loop_
_entity_poly.entity_id
_entity_poly.type
_entity_poly.pdbx_seq_one_letter_code
_entity_poly.pdbx_strand_id
1 'polypeptide(L)' 'MHQTYKGFILPTPEEEAEIQRGIELDPDTWNLSYDDFLQLKISPAYEQRSMVCEPPAA' A
#
# COMPACT_ATOMS: atom_id res chain seq x y z
N MET A 1 10.70 -4.84 -16.62
CA MET A 1 9.27 -4.72 -17.01
C MET A 1 8.46 -4.72 -15.74
N HIS A 2 7.56 -3.75 -15.59
CA HIS A 2 6.68 -3.68 -14.43
C HIS A 2 5.65 -4.81 -14.45
N GLN A 3 5.38 -5.36 -13.27
CA GLN A 3 4.27 -6.29 -13.09
C GLN A 3 2.99 -5.48 -12.81
N THR A 4 1.83 -6.10 -13.06
CA THR A 4 0.55 -5.49 -12.70
C THR A 4 -0.18 -6.37 -11.70
N TYR A 5 -0.74 -5.76 -10.65
CA TYR A 5 -1.61 -6.44 -9.69
C TYR A 5 -2.92 -5.67 -9.55
N LYS A 6 -4.05 -6.34 -9.81
CA LYS A 6 -5.41 -5.75 -9.76
C LYS A 6 -5.56 -4.46 -10.58
N GLY A 7 -4.88 -4.38 -11.73
CA GLY A 7 -4.89 -3.19 -12.59
C GLY A 7 -3.97 -2.06 -12.14
N PHE A 8 -3.23 -2.24 -11.04
CA PHE A 8 -2.19 -1.32 -10.58
C PHE A 8 -0.82 -1.80 -11.05
N ILE A 9 0.07 -0.85 -11.32
CA ILE A 9 1.46 -1.12 -11.66
C ILE A 9 2.21 -1.36 -10.35
N LEU A 10 2.84 -2.52 -10.21
CA LEU A 10 3.75 -2.81 -9.11
C LEU A 10 5.11 -2.18 -9.41
N PRO A 11 5.69 -1.41 -8.47
CA PRO A 11 7.06 -0.94 -8.60
C PRO A 11 8.04 -2.09 -8.79
N THR A 12 9.11 -1.83 -9.54
CA THR A 12 10.27 -2.71 -9.55
C THR A 12 11.02 -2.63 -8.21
N PRO A 13 11.87 -3.61 -7.86
CA PRO A 13 12.64 -3.55 -6.61
C PRO A 13 13.52 -2.30 -6.45
N GLU A 14 14.05 -1.77 -7.56
CA GLU A 14 14.82 -0.52 -7.56
C GLU A 14 13.94 0.70 -7.27
N GLU A 15 12.77 0.79 -7.91
CA GLU A 15 11.82 1.87 -7.64
C GLU A 15 11.24 1.80 -6.23
N GLU A 16 10.97 0.60 -5.72
CA GLU A 16 10.53 0.39 -4.33
C GLU A 16 11.58 0.91 -3.34
N ALA A 17 12.86 0.64 -3.60
CA ALA A 17 13.96 1.13 -2.77
C ALA A 17 14.10 2.66 -2.82
N GLU A 18 13.95 3.29 -3.98
CA GLU A 18 13.96 4.76 -4.09
C GLU A 18 12.74 5.40 -3.42
N ILE A 19 11.56 4.77 -3.51
CA ILE A 19 10.36 5.22 -2.78
C ILE A 19 10.61 5.16 -1.27
N GLN A 20 11.12 4.04 -0.76
CA GLN A 20 11.44 3.86 0.65
C GLN A 20 12.48 4.88 1.12
N ARG A 21 13.53 5.10 0.32
CA ARG A 21 14.55 6.12 0.60
C ARG A 21 13.94 7.52 0.69
N GLY A 22 12.98 7.85 -0.19
CA GLY A 22 12.27 9.13 -0.14
C GLY A 22 11.49 9.31 1.15
N ILE A 23 10.76 8.27 1.58
CA ILE A 23 10.02 8.24 2.85
C ILE A 23 10.97 8.43 4.05
N GLU A 24 12.11 7.74 4.06
CA GLU A 24 13.10 7.84 5.15
C GLU A 24 13.82 9.19 5.21
N LEU A 25 13.97 9.87 4.07
CA LEU A 25 14.60 11.19 3.99
C LEU A 25 13.70 12.31 4.50
N ASP A 26 12.39 12.08 4.60
CA ASP A 26 11.45 13.08 5.06
C ASP A 26 11.24 13.00 6.59
N PRO A 27 11.78 13.97 7.36
CA PRO A 27 11.70 13.95 8.82
C PRO A 27 10.27 14.15 9.36
N ASP A 28 9.31 14.55 8.52
CA ASP A 28 7.91 14.73 8.92
C ASP A 28 7.01 13.53 8.55
N THR A 29 7.57 12.47 7.96
CA THR A 29 6.80 11.27 7.62
C THR A 29 6.38 10.50 8.87
N TRP A 30 5.07 10.33 9.03
CA TRP A 30 4.48 9.54 10.11
C TRP A 30 4.35 8.06 9.73
N ASN A 31 5.12 7.20 10.38
CA ASN A 31 5.01 5.75 10.22
C ASN A 31 3.92 5.19 11.13
N LEU A 32 2.94 4.51 10.54
CA LEU A 32 1.89 3.83 11.30
C LEU A 32 2.40 2.49 11.82
N SER A 33 2.16 2.22 13.10
CA SER A 33 2.25 0.85 13.60
C SER A 33 1.11 0.00 13.03
N TYR A 34 1.23 -1.32 13.15
CA TYR A 34 0.15 -2.22 12.76
C TYR A 34 -1.14 -1.94 13.54
N ASP A 35 -1.04 -1.63 14.83
CA ASP A 35 -2.19 -1.30 15.68
C ASP A 35 -2.84 0.05 15.30
N ASP A 36 -2.05 1.02 14.84
CA ASP A 36 -2.57 2.29 14.32
C ASP A 36 -3.31 2.08 12.99
N PHE A 37 -2.74 1.24 12.12
CA PHE A 37 -3.34 0.90 10.84
C PHE A 37 -4.72 0.25 11.01
N LEU A 38 -4.87 -0.68 11.98
CA LEU A 38 -6.14 -1.34 12.27
C LEU A 38 -7.24 -0.38 12.75
N GLN A 39 -6.86 0.76 13.33
CA GLN A 39 -7.81 1.77 13.80
C GLN A 39 -8.27 2.71 12.68
N LEU A 40 -7.62 2.69 11.51
CA LEU A 40 -8.05 3.49 10.37
C LEU A 40 -9.42 3.04 9.89
N LYS A 41 -10.38 3.98 9.89
CA LYS A 41 -11.69 3.72 9.33
C LYS A 41 -11.60 3.66 7.82
N ILE A 42 -12.09 2.56 7.26
CA ILE A 42 -12.29 2.45 5.81
C ILE A 42 -13.30 3.53 5.41
N SER A 43 -12.91 4.40 4.48
CA SER A 43 -13.81 5.40 3.93
C SER A 43 -15.00 4.69 3.24
N PRO A 44 -16.25 5.16 3.39
CA PRO A 44 -17.41 4.55 2.73
C PRO A 44 -17.28 4.51 1.19
N ALA A 45 -16.42 5.35 0.59
CA ALA A 45 -16.09 5.28 -0.83
C ALA A 45 -15.31 4.00 -1.23
N TYR A 46 -14.70 3.31 -0.27
CA TYR A 46 -13.91 2.10 -0.47
C TYR A 46 -14.74 0.82 -0.27
N GLU A 47 -15.83 0.87 0.51
CA GLU A 47 -16.77 -0.25 0.68
C GLU A 47 -17.38 -0.69 -0.66
N GLN A 48 -17.69 0.27 -1.54
CA GLN A 48 -18.32 0.01 -2.84
C GLN A 48 -17.41 -0.74 -3.84
N ARG A 49 -16.10 -0.85 -3.57
CA ARG A 49 -15.14 -1.63 -4.38
C ARG A 49 -14.65 -2.92 -3.73
N SER A 50 -15.04 -3.20 -2.48
CA SER A 50 -14.45 -4.27 -1.67
C SER A 50 -14.90 -5.71 -2.01
N MET A 51 -15.88 -5.91 -2.91
CA MET A 51 -16.38 -7.25 -3.27
C MET A 51 -15.45 -8.10 -4.15
N VAL A 52 -14.19 -7.72 -4.38
CA VAL A 52 -13.24 -8.49 -5.24
C VAL A 52 -11.86 -8.67 -4.60
N CYS A 53 -11.80 -8.90 -3.29
CA CYS A 53 -10.54 -9.23 -2.62
C CYS A 53 -10.66 -10.52 -1.79
N GLU A 54 -10.54 -11.67 -2.45
CA GLU A 54 -10.06 -12.87 -1.77
C GLU A 54 -8.52 -12.78 -1.62
N PRO A 55 -7.96 -13.16 -0.47
CA PRO A 55 -6.52 -13.24 -0.30
C PRO A 55 -5.95 -14.39 -1.16
N PRO A 56 -4.75 -14.25 -1.74
CA PRO A 56 -4.11 -15.35 -2.48
C PRO A 56 -3.79 -16.50 -1.52
N ALA A 57 -4.09 -17.73 -1.95
CA ALA A 57 -3.73 -18.96 -1.25
C ALA A 57 -2.19 -19.09 -1.15
N ALA A 58 -1.75 -19.58 0.01
CA ALA A 58 -0.36 -19.78 0.41
C ALA A 58 0.43 -20.74 -0.50
#